data_AF-A0A317IKL4-F1
#
_entry.id   AF-A0A317IKL4-F1
#
_cell.length_a   1.000
_cell.length_b   1.000
_cell.length_c   1.000
_cell.angle_alpha   90.00
_cell.angle_beta   90.00
_cell.angle_gamma   90.00
#
_symmetry.space_group_name_H-M   'P 1'
#
loop_
_entity.id
_entity.type
_entity.pdbx_description
1 polymer ?
#
loop_
_entity_poly.entity_id
_entity_poly.type
_entity_poly.pdbx_seq_one_letter_code
_entity_poly.pdbx_strand_id
1 'polypeptide(L)'
;MRSNCLRQRSNLLVLMIALLIAPSALASQSIKVVYPRPKNEIPASSTFIVGAIEPGQTLTCNNEKVRVNEQGFFAHVVKLTPGKNRFLLNLGNGLEFKTIEINRETPLPPIGPNEIKLRRFEPAHDLGVKPNDMINLSVHATPFSQVVVQLGTHQITLQEAIAKKRVVARGRRRTQIGKSARIAYGQDVAYGKVFQRSTGAPSDLYTGFYRVTADDHWQGIKPSVTLLHKDKSTSLAPPTRIWTVSQPAIAQTAHPQTVTRLGPGLARTTPLDEGVRLEVDGWVGSQIRCRYGESLHVWIEKKDLVFETEPVEGASRSFQSAPAPRAVARTVNILDDDYGQSVQVPLTQRLPYQVEQRLTPNLLILKMYGVTADTDWVTTELKSGGDKADGNPVDHVSWRQASDDLYELIIHLRGHRQWGYKINYDGTTLCLGVKKQPQLASKEQPLAGLKICLDPGHGGSEIGSTGCSGMHESELNLAIAERLQPLLVAQGALVTMTRTNDSLHSLEERVRVANDHRVDLLLSIHNNGLPDGSDPWKTHGTSTYWYHPQSIELARCLRDSMVDTLGFPDLGARYQNLALARPSAMPAVLAEVGFMVNPDEFAKLIDPAFQEKIAHALCDAIVKYFHTGE
;
A
#
# COMPACT_ATOMS: atom_id res chain seq x y z
N MET A 1 -69.45 32.74 50.84
CA MET A 1 -68.48 33.86 50.83
C MET A 1 -67.43 33.59 49.76
N ARG A 2 -67.28 34.53 48.81
CA ARG A 2 -66.22 34.69 47.76
C ARG A 2 -66.05 33.53 46.73
N SER A 3 -66.54 33.59 45.49
CA SER A 3 -66.27 34.45 44.30
C SER A 3 -65.06 34.03 43.45
N ASN A 4 -65.33 33.59 42.20
CA ASN A 4 -64.64 33.87 40.91
C ASN A 4 -64.97 32.74 39.91
N CYS A 5 -65.92 32.88 38.97
CA CYS A 5 -65.97 33.68 37.74
C CYS A 5 -64.98 33.19 36.66
N LEU A 6 -65.50 32.57 35.58
CA LEU A 6 -65.21 32.96 34.19
C LEU A 6 -66.14 32.23 33.20
N ARG A 7 -66.48 32.96 32.14
CA ARG A 7 -67.64 32.84 31.25
C ARG A 7 -67.34 32.00 30.00
N GLN A 8 -68.36 31.24 29.56
CA GLN A 8 -68.58 30.82 28.19
C GLN A 8 -68.79 32.03 27.25
N ARG A 9 -68.34 31.91 25.99
CA ARG A 9 -69.04 32.43 24.82
C ARG A 9 -68.50 31.79 23.53
N SER A 10 -69.41 31.12 22.83
CA SER A 10 -69.29 30.69 21.44
C SER A 10 -69.76 31.83 20.52
N ASN A 11 -69.15 32.00 19.34
CA ASN A 11 -69.81 32.44 18.10
C ASN A 11 -68.88 32.35 16.86
N LEU A 12 -69.21 31.39 16.00
CA LEU A 12 -69.35 31.42 14.53
C LEU A 12 -68.41 32.28 13.64
N LEU A 13 -67.53 31.56 12.93
CA LEU A 13 -67.27 31.52 11.48
C LEU A 13 -67.23 32.80 10.61
N VAL A 14 -66.06 33.09 10.03
CA VAL A 14 -65.92 33.65 8.67
C VAL A 14 -64.86 32.85 7.91
N LEU A 15 -65.26 32.38 6.74
CA LEU A 15 -64.56 31.53 5.78
C LEU A 15 -63.51 32.35 5.00
N MET A 16 -62.24 31.93 5.00
CA MET A 16 -61.24 32.44 4.05
C MET A 16 -60.65 31.26 3.27
N ILE A 17 -61.02 31.18 1.99
CA ILE A 17 -60.49 30.23 1.02
C ILE A 17 -59.08 30.71 0.65
N ALA A 18 -58.05 30.03 1.15
CA ALA A 18 -56.69 30.16 0.68
C ALA A 18 -56.38 29.01 -0.27
N LEU A 19 -56.26 29.35 -1.56
CA LEU A 19 -55.82 28.45 -2.63
C LEU A 19 -54.33 28.13 -2.40
N LEU A 20 -54.03 27.05 -1.66
CA LEU A 20 -52.69 26.51 -1.55
C LEU A 20 -52.39 25.68 -2.80
N ILE A 21 -51.84 26.33 -3.82
CA ILE A 21 -51.06 25.63 -4.85
C ILE A 21 -49.81 25.12 -4.13
N ALA A 22 -49.79 23.83 -3.82
CA ALA A 22 -48.56 23.15 -3.45
C ALA A 22 -47.62 23.19 -4.68
N PRO A 23 -46.39 23.74 -4.59
CA PRO A 23 -45.40 23.48 -5.61
C PRO A 23 -45.04 22.00 -5.51
N SER A 24 -45.56 21.22 -6.45
CA SER A 24 -45.04 19.90 -6.76
C SER A 24 -43.74 20.10 -7.53
N ALA A 25 -42.67 19.57 -6.94
CA ALA A 25 -41.47 19.00 -7.58
C ALA A 25 -40.23 19.40 -6.78
N LEU A 26 -39.75 18.48 -5.93
CA LEU A 26 -38.31 18.40 -5.72
C LEU A 26 -37.68 18.22 -7.11
N ALA A 27 -36.89 19.19 -7.56
CA ALA A 27 -36.00 19.00 -8.68
C ALA A 27 -34.93 17.96 -8.28
N SER A 28 -35.23 16.68 -8.51
CA SER A 28 -34.22 15.64 -8.61
C SER A 28 -33.29 16.06 -9.76
N GLN A 29 -32.00 16.27 -9.48
CA GLN A 29 -31.04 16.53 -10.56
C GLN A 29 -30.96 15.29 -11.46
N SER A 30 -31.46 15.39 -12.70
CA SER A 30 -31.45 14.31 -13.68
C SER A 30 -30.05 13.81 -14.05
N ILE A 31 -29.03 14.68 -13.93
CA ILE A 31 -27.62 14.33 -14.14
C ILE A 31 -26.89 14.29 -12.80
N LYS A 32 -26.72 13.08 -12.25
CA LYS A 32 -25.88 12.84 -11.08
C LYS A 32 -24.43 12.65 -11.52
N VAL A 33 -23.54 13.46 -10.96
CA VAL A 33 -22.08 13.34 -11.16
C VAL A 33 -21.50 12.96 -9.81
N VAL A 34 -20.85 11.82 -9.76
CA VAL A 34 -20.25 11.26 -8.55
C VAL A 34 -18.76 11.62 -8.47
N TYR A 35 -18.09 11.60 -9.62
CA TYR A 35 -16.68 11.93 -9.74
C TYR A 35 -16.44 12.76 -11.00
N PRO A 36 -15.56 13.78 -10.97
CA PRO A 36 -14.73 14.22 -9.84
C PRO A 36 -15.53 14.94 -8.74
N ARG A 37 -15.03 14.88 -7.50
CA ARG A 37 -15.62 15.61 -6.37
C ARG A 37 -15.32 17.11 -6.49
N PRO A 38 -16.21 18.00 -6.01
CA PRO A 38 -15.96 19.45 -6.03
C PRO A 38 -14.62 19.80 -5.34
N LYS A 39 -13.88 20.77 -5.91
CA LYS A 39 -12.58 21.29 -5.42
C LYS A 39 -11.37 20.35 -5.54
N ASN A 40 -11.47 19.21 -6.23
CA ASN A 40 -10.30 18.39 -6.51
C ASN A 40 -9.36 19.11 -7.50
N GLU A 41 -8.09 19.25 -7.13
CA GLU A 41 -7.01 19.53 -8.09
C GLU A 41 -6.50 18.21 -8.66
N ILE A 42 -6.46 18.11 -9.97
CA ILE A 42 -6.04 16.89 -10.67
C ILE A 42 -4.68 17.13 -11.32
N PRO A 43 -3.61 16.41 -10.95
CA PRO A 43 -2.31 16.58 -11.60
C PRO A 43 -2.24 15.95 -13.00
N ALA A 44 -3.01 14.88 -13.21
CA ALA A 44 -3.01 14.11 -14.45
C ALA A 44 -3.49 14.90 -15.68
N SER A 45 -3.03 14.52 -16.87
CA SER A 45 -3.44 15.15 -18.13
C SER A 45 -4.84 14.78 -18.61
N SER A 46 -5.49 13.87 -17.92
CA SER A 46 -6.86 13.46 -18.17
C SER A 46 -7.46 12.95 -16.87
N THR A 47 -8.77 12.95 -16.80
CA THR A 47 -9.57 12.33 -15.75
C THR A 47 -10.80 11.69 -16.38
N PHE A 48 -11.69 11.14 -15.57
CA PHE A 48 -12.98 10.63 -16.01
C PHE A 48 -14.10 11.31 -15.22
N ILE A 49 -15.25 11.47 -15.87
CA ILE A 49 -16.48 11.91 -15.25
C ILE A 49 -17.36 10.68 -15.11
N VAL A 50 -17.74 10.35 -13.88
CA VAL A 50 -18.54 9.17 -13.56
C VAL A 50 -19.82 9.60 -12.86
N GLY A 51 -20.92 8.94 -13.20
CA GLY A 51 -22.21 9.29 -12.65
C GLY A 51 -23.37 8.44 -13.16
N ALA A 52 -24.57 8.96 -12.97
CA ALA A 52 -25.81 8.32 -13.35
C ALA A 52 -26.80 9.35 -13.93
N ILE A 53 -27.60 8.88 -14.88
CA ILE A 53 -28.79 9.55 -15.41
C ILE A 53 -29.98 8.57 -15.32
N GLU A 54 -31.18 9.02 -15.68
CA GLU A 54 -32.33 8.11 -15.76
C GLU A 54 -32.10 7.04 -16.86
N PRO A 55 -32.44 5.76 -16.60
CA PRO A 55 -32.36 4.70 -17.60
C PRO A 55 -33.04 5.06 -18.92
N GLY A 56 -32.41 4.71 -20.05
CA GLY A 56 -32.93 4.98 -21.39
C GLY A 56 -32.66 6.39 -21.94
N GLN A 57 -32.17 7.32 -21.12
CA GLN A 57 -31.73 8.63 -21.60
C GLN A 57 -30.35 8.57 -22.26
N THR A 58 -30.01 9.60 -23.03
CA THR A 58 -28.67 9.78 -23.63
C THR A 58 -27.99 10.99 -23.03
N LEU A 59 -26.66 11.00 -23.04
CA LEU A 59 -25.84 12.06 -22.46
C LEU A 59 -24.74 12.46 -23.44
N THR A 60 -24.44 13.76 -23.47
CA THR A 60 -23.27 14.31 -24.16
C THR A 60 -22.41 15.10 -23.18
N CYS A 61 -21.11 15.19 -23.44
CA CYS A 61 -20.16 16.03 -22.73
C CYS A 61 -19.45 16.92 -23.75
N ASN A 62 -19.63 18.25 -23.69
CA ASN A 62 -19.12 19.19 -24.70
C ASN A 62 -19.48 18.76 -26.15
N ASN A 63 -20.72 18.28 -26.35
CA ASN A 63 -21.27 17.73 -27.59
C ASN A 63 -20.69 16.38 -28.04
N GLU A 64 -19.76 15.77 -27.29
CA GLU A 64 -19.32 14.40 -27.53
C GLU A 64 -20.28 13.41 -26.86
N LYS A 65 -20.66 12.34 -27.57
CA LYS A 65 -21.54 11.29 -27.03
C LYS A 65 -20.88 10.58 -25.85
N VAL A 66 -21.57 10.52 -24.72
CA VAL A 66 -21.15 9.73 -23.56
C VAL A 66 -21.76 8.34 -23.65
N ARG A 67 -20.95 7.31 -23.36
CA ARG A 67 -21.45 5.93 -23.24
C ARG A 67 -22.18 5.79 -21.89
N VAL A 68 -23.47 5.48 -21.97
CA VAL A 68 -24.35 5.20 -20.84
C VAL A 68 -24.84 3.75 -20.98
N ASN A 69 -24.83 2.98 -19.90
CA ASN A 69 -25.37 1.62 -19.91
C ASN A 69 -26.91 1.62 -19.72
N GLU A 70 -27.52 0.44 -19.76
CA GLU A 70 -28.98 0.28 -19.68
C GLU A 70 -29.58 0.80 -18.36
N GLN A 71 -28.81 0.77 -17.27
CA GLN A 71 -29.20 1.26 -15.95
C GLN A 71 -28.95 2.76 -15.77
N GLY A 72 -28.48 3.47 -16.80
CA GLY A 72 -28.23 4.91 -16.74
C GLY A 72 -26.86 5.29 -16.17
N PHE A 73 -25.96 4.34 -15.89
CA PHE A 73 -24.61 4.63 -15.42
C PHE A 73 -23.67 5.00 -16.56
N PHE A 74 -22.77 5.95 -16.31
CA PHE A 74 -21.82 6.40 -17.30
C PHE A 74 -20.43 6.68 -16.72
N ALA A 75 -19.44 6.56 -17.59
CA ALA A 75 -18.06 6.98 -17.39
C ALA A 75 -17.55 7.64 -18.67
N HIS A 76 -16.94 8.81 -18.56
CA HIS A 76 -16.46 9.55 -19.73
C HIS A 76 -15.09 10.17 -19.47
N VAL A 77 -14.08 9.76 -20.23
CA VAL A 77 -12.71 10.28 -20.08
C VAL A 77 -12.58 11.64 -20.75
N VAL A 78 -12.10 12.63 -20.00
CA VAL A 78 -11.86 13.99 -20.47
C VAL A 78 -10.39 14.36 -20.36
N LYS A 79 -9.89 15.10 -21.36
CA LYS A 79 -8.52 15.65 -21.34
C LYS A 79 -8.51 16.96 -20.56
N LEU A 80 -7.43 17.21 -19.84
CA LEU A 80 -7.25 18.39 -19.02
C LEU A 80 -6.05 19.23 -19.49
N THR A 81 -6.27 20.52 -19.70
CA THR A 81 -5.21 21.52 -19.81
C THR A 81 -4.88 22.11 -18.43
N PRO A 82 -3.64 22.55 -18.16
CA PRO A 82 -3.31 23.26 -16.92
C PRO A 82 -4.28 24.40 -16.62
N GLY A 83 -4.75 24.50 -15.37
CA GLY A 83 -5.75 25.48 -14.94
C GLY A 83 -7.18 24.95 -15.00
N LYS A 84 -8.15 25.87 -15.09
CA LYS A 84 -9.59 25.53 -15.06
C LYS A 84 -10.04 24.92 -16.39
N ASN A 85 -10.67 23.76 -16.32
CA ASN A 85 -11.32 23.07 -17.44
C ASN A 85 -12.82 23.01 -17.17
N ARG A 86 -13.65 23.33 -18.17
CA ARG A 86 -15.11 23.34 -18.04
C ARG A 86 -15.72 22.30 -18.98
N PHE A 87 -16.63 21.49 -18.44
CA PHE A 87 -17.34 20.44 -19.16
C PHE A 87 -18.85 20.65 -18.99
N LEU A 88 -19.57 20.68 -20.11
CA LEU A 88 -21.02 20.78 -20.14
C LEU A 88 -21.60 19.40 -20.46
N LEU A 89 -22.28 18.81 -19.48
CA LEU A 89 -23.07 17.61 -19.65
C LEU A 89 -24.49 17.99 -20.08
N ASN A 90 -24.98 17.47 -21.19
CA ASN A 90 -26.35 17.70 -21.66
C ASN A 90 -27.08 16.37 -21.84
N LEU A 91 -28.29 16.26 -21.29
CA LEU A 91 -29.18 15.17 -21.63
C LEU A 91 -29.68 15.30 -23.06
N GLY A 92 -29.93 14.17 -23.72
CA GLY A 92 -30.39 14.13 -25.11
C GLY A 92 -31.75 14.78 -25.36
N ASN A 93 -32.53 15.05 -24.29
CA ASN A 93 -33.75 15.85 -24.37
C ASN A 93 -33.47 17.35 -24.63
N GLY A 94 -32.21 17.80 -24.47
CA GLY A 94 -31.78 19.20 -24.66
C GLY A 94 -32.28 20.19 -23.61
N LEU A 95 -33.07 19.73 -22.62
CA LEU A 95 -33.72 20.59 -21.61
C LEU A 95 -32.91 20.67 -20.32
N GLU A 96 -32.06 19.67 -20.07
CA GLU A 96 -31.35 19.54 -18.81
C GLU A 96 -29.85 19.39 -19.02
N PHE A 97 -29.09 20.18 -18.26
CA PHE A 97 -27.64 20.23 -18.35
C PHE A 97 -26.96 20.44 -17.00
N LYS A 98 -25.70 20.05 -16.92
CA LYS A 98 -24.85 20.24 -15.75
C LYS A 98 -23.46 20.67 -16.18
N THR A 99 -22.99 21.79 -15.62
CA THR A 99 -21.60 22.22 -15.79
C THR A 99 -20.72 21.61 -14.70
N ILE A 100 -19.58 21.06 -15.08
CA ILE A 100 -18.52 20.60 -14.18
C ILE A 100 -17.27 21.45 -14.45
N GLU A 101 -16.65 21.94 -13.38
CA GLU A 101 -15.34 22.59 -13.45
C GLU A 101 -14.29 21.71 -12.77
N ILE A 102 -13.18 21.47 -13.47
CA ILE A 102 -12.07 20.64 -13.01
C ILE A 102 -10.81 21.49 -13.08
N ASN A 103 -10.17 21.72 -11.94
CA ASN A 103 -8.88 22.39 -11.92
C ASN A 103 -7.78 21.36 -12.10
N ARG A 104 -7.00 21.49 -13.17
CA ARG A 104 -5.76 20.73 -13.30
C ARG A 104 -4.64 21.53 -12.66
N GLU A 105 -3.84 20.89 -11.81
CA GLU A 105 -2.63 21.52 -11.29
C GLU A 105 -1.83 22.10 -12.46
N THR A 106 -1.41 23.35 -12.32
CA THR A 106 -0.53 23.96 -13.30
C THR A 106 0.90 23.57 -12.94
N PRO A 107 1.54 22.63 -13.67
CA PRO A 107 2.94 22.33 -13.40
C PRO A 107 3.69 23.63 -13.56
N LEU A 108 4.59 23.92 -12.62
CA LEU A 108 5.39 25.12 -12.74
C LEU A 108 6.11 25.09 -14.09
N PRO A 109 6.02 26.17 -14.90
CA PRO A 109 6.68 26.19 -16.18
C PRO A 109 8.19 26.00 -15.99
N PRO A 110 8.87 25.38 -16.97
CA PRO A 110 10.33 25.38 -17.01
C PRO A 110 10.83 26.82 -16.97
N ILE A 111 11.96 27.04 -16.30
CA ILE A 111 12.58 28.37 -16.25
C ILE A 111 13.14 28.69 -17.64
N GLY A 112 12.71 29.80 -18.24
CA GLY A 112 13.22 30.24 -19.54
C GLY A 112 14.65 30.76 -19.46
N PRO A 113 15.43 30.73 -20.57
CA PRO A 113 16.83 31.21 -20.60
C PRO A 113 16.99 32.74 -20.40
N ASN A 114 15.88 33.48 -20.41
CA ASN A 114 15.86 34.94 -20.19
C ASN A 114 15.44 35.33 -18.77
N GLU A 115 15.03 34.36 -17.95
CA GLU A 115 14.70 34.58 -16.54
C GLU A 115 15.97 34.44 -15.69
N ILE A 116 16.00 34.99 -14.47
CA ILE A 116 17.08 34.74 -13.50
C ILE A 116 16.42 34.19 -12.25
N LYS A 117 16.46 32.87 -12.09
CA LYS A 117 15.61 32.19 -11.12
C LYS A 117 16.26 30.91 -10.62
N LEU A 118 16.06 30.63 -9.34
CA LEU A 118 16.38 29.39 -8.65
C LEU A 118 15.12 28.87 -7.95
N ARG A 119 14.90 27.55 -7.96
CA ARG A 119 13.74 26.92 -7.33
C ARG A 119 14.01 25.43 -7.03
N ARG A 120 13.37 24.91 -5.97
CA ARG A 120 13.28 23.47 -5.64
C ARG A 120 14.66 22.82 -5.54
N PHE A 121 15.38 23.14 -4.48
CA PHE A 121 16.62 22.46 -4.14
C PHE A 121 16.32 21.10 -3.49
N GLU A 122 16.99 20.06 -3.95
CA GLU A 122 17.08 18.77 -3.29
C GLU A 122 18.49 18.58 -2.74
N PRO A 123 18.66 18.03 -1.53
CA PRO A 123 17.63 17.40 -0.69
C PRO A 123 16.65 18.40 -0.02
N ALA A 124 15.35 18.09 -0.07
CA ALA A 124 14.30 18.91 0.55
C ALA A 124 14.09 18.64 2.06
N HIS A 125 14.69 17.59 2.58
CA HIS A 125 14.60 17.19 3.99
C HIS A 125 15.97 17.20 4.67
N ASP A 126 15.96 17.44 5.97
CA ASP A 126 17.13 17.33 6.84
C ASP A 126 17.81 15.96 6.72
N LEU A 127 19.14 15.96 6.63
CA LEU A 127 19.94 14.76 6.38
C LEU A 127 20.95 14.47 7.49
N GLY A 128 21.01 13.22 7.93
CA GLY A 128 22.16 12.67 8.64
C GLY A 128 22.90 11.73 7.73
N VAL A 129 24.18 12.01 7.47
CA VAL A 129 25.02 11.25 6.54
C VAL A 129 26.31 10.81 7.22
N LYS A 130 26.89 9.69 6.81
CA LYS A 130 28.18 9.22 7.28
C LYS A 130 29.24 9.34 6.18
N PRO A 131 30.55 9.26 6.50
CA PRO A 131 31.59 9.18 5.48
C PRO A 131 31.30 8.11 4.42
N ASN A 132 31.60 8.42 3.17
CA ASN A 132 31.29 7.68 1.95
C ASN A 132 29.83 7.71 1.47
N ASP A 133 28.89 8.28 2.23
CA ASP A 133 27.55 8.54 1.69
C ASP A 133 27.61 9.52 0.51
N MET A 134 26.68 9.36 -0.42
CA MET A 134 26.49 10.28 -1.54
C MET A 134 25.31 11.21 -1.24
N ILE A 135 25.55 12.52 -1.24
CA ILE A 135 24.49 13.53 -1.22
C ILE A 135 24.17 13.89 -2.66
N ASN A 136 22.96 13.55 -3.10
CA ASN A 136 22.46 13.97 -4.41
C ASN A 136 21.92 15.40 -4.30
N LEU A 137 22.44 16.29 -5.14
CA LEU A 137 22.08 17.69 -5.19
C LEU A 137 21.33 17.95 -6.49
N SER A 138 20.18 18.62 -6.42
CA SER A 138 19.53 19.12 -7.63
C SER A 138 18.81 20.43 -7.39
N VAL A 139 18.67 21.24 -8.44
CA VAL A 139 17.92 22.50 -8.38
C VAL A 139 17.41 22.87 -9.76
N HIS A 140 16.24 23.49 -9.83
CA HIS A 140 15.78 24.15 -11.05
C HIS A 140 16.36 25.57 -11.12
N ALA A 141 17.05 25.90 -12.20
CA ALA A 141 17.73 27.17 -12.41
C ALA A 141 17.61 27.64 -13.86
N THR A 142 17.92 28.90 -14.14
CA THR A 142 17.96 29.42 -15.52
C THR A 142 18.92 28.57 -16.37
N PRO A 143 18.52 28.10 -17.56
CA PRO A 143 19.39 27.34 -18.46
C PRO A 143 20.67 28.10 -18.88
N PHE A 144 21.72 27.37 -19.27
CA PHE A 144 23.03 27.95 -19.67
C PHE A 144 23.67 28.85 -18.61
N SER A 145 23.48 28.51 -17.34
CA SER A 145 24.02 29.24 -16.19
C SER A 145 25.05 28.40 -15.46
N GLN A 146 25.93 29.05 -14.71
CA GLN A 146 26.73 28.37 -13.72
C GLN A 146 25.93 28.27 -12.42
N VAL A 147 25.73 27.07 -11.91
CA VAL A 147 25.03 26.83 -10.65
C VAL A 147 25.97 26.18 -9.66
N VAL A 148 26.15 26.82 -8.52
CA VAL A 148 27.10 26.42 -7.50
C VAL A 148 26.39 26.23 -6.17
N VAL A 149 26.62 25.10 -5.53
CA VAL A 149 26.15 24.80 -4.18
C VAL A 149 27.32 24.95 -3.21
N GLN A 150 27.19 25.82 -2.23
CA GLN A 150 28.06 25.83 -1.06
C GLN A 150 27.51 24.85 -0.04
N LEU A 151 28.33 23.86 0.32
CA LEU A 151 28.02 22.83 1.31
C LEU A 151 29.13 22.81 2.37
N GLY A 152 28.93 23.54 3.47
CA GLY A 152 29.98 23.75 4.46
C GLY A 152 31.13 24.54 3.84
N THR A 153 32.34 23.98 3.86
CA THR A 153 33.53 24.53 3.19
C THR A 153 33.64 24.16 1.72
N HIS A 154 32.80 23.25 1.22
CA HIS A 154 32.90 22.73 -0.15
C HIS A 154 32.05 23.51 -1.12
N GLN A 155 32.59 23.71 -2.31
CA GLN A 155 31.92 24.37 -3.43
C GLN A 155 31.69 23.35 -4.55
N ILE A 156 30.43 22.99 -4.79
CA ILE A 156 30.03 22.01 -5.81
C ILE A 156 29.39 22.73 -6.99
N THR A 157 30.01 22.66 -8.17
CA THR A 157 29.39 23.15 -9.40
C THR A 157 28.45 22.08 -9.97
N LEU A 158 27.15 22.39 -10.04
CA LEU A 158 26.15 21.49 -10.61
C LEU A 158 26.20 21.54 -12.14
N GLN A 159 25.88 20.41 -12.76
CA GLN A 159 25.84 20.26 -14.21
C GLN A 159 24.40 20.33 -14.70
N GLU A 160 24.18 21.01 -15.82
CA GLU A 160 22.87 21.00 -16.49
C GLU A 160 22.52 19.55 -16.88
N ALA A 161 21.34 19.09 -16.46
CA ALA A 161 20.89 17.74 -16.76
C ALA A 161 20.69 17.58 -18.27
N ILE A 162 21.31 16.57 -18.87
CA ILE A 162 21.13 16.31 -20.31
C ILE A 162 19.69 15.85 -20.54
N ALA A 163 18.93 16.63 -21.30
CA ALA A 163 17.65 16.20 -21.81
C ALA A 163 17.87 14.98 -22.72
N LYS A 164 17.64 13.76 -22.21
CA LYS A 164 17.69 12.54 -23.03
C LYS A 164 16.67 12.70 -24.15
N LYS A 165 17.13 12.92 -25.39
CA LYS A 165 16.29 12.74 -26.59
C LYS A 165 15.80 11.30 -26.55
N ARG A 166 14.48 11.12 -26.44
CA ARG A 166 13.88 9.82 -26.70
C ARG A 166 14.13 9.53 -28.18
N VAL A 167 15.10 8.68 -28.48
CA VAL A 167 15.24 8.08 -29.81
C VAL A 167 14.03 7.16 -29.97
N VAL A 168 12.92 7.72 -30.42
CA VAL A 168 11.86 6.93 -31.02
C VAL A 168 12.45 6.46 -32.34
N ALA A 169 12.96 5.23 -32.36
CA ALA A 169 13.39 4.58 -33.59
C ALA A 169 12.21 4.57 -34.56
N ARG A 170 12.21 5.53 -35.50
CA ARG A 170 11.28 5.54 -36.64
C ARG A 170 11.71 4.41 -37.57
N GLY A 171 11.11 3.24 -37.35
CA GLY A 171 10.78 2.21 -38.33
C GLY A 171 11.87 1.71 -39.29
N ARG A 172 12.19 0.41 -39.18
CA ARG A 172 11.95 -0.60 -40.23
C ARG A 172 12.40 -1.98 -39.76
N ARG A 173 11.44 -2.78 -39.30
CA ARG A 173 11.28 -4.21 -39.63
C ARG A 173 9.98 -4.71 -38.99
N ARG A 174 8.97 -4.92 -39.85
CA ARG A 174 7.85 -5.82 -39.56
C ARG A 174 8.44 -7.23 -39.57
N THR A 175 8.76 -7.75 -38.40
CA THR A 175 8.89 -9.19 -38.18
C THR A 175 8.11 -9.50 -36.91
N GLN A 176 7.24 -10.51 -37.01
CA GLN A 176 6.30 -10.98 -35.99
C GLN A 176 6.84 -10.82 -34.56
N ILE A 177 6.29 -9.89 -33.80
CA ILE A 177 6.43 -9.87 -32.34
C ILE A 177 5.10 -10.40 -31.80
N GLY A 178 5.19 -11.55 -31.11
CA GLY A 178 4.08 -12.19 -30.44
C GLY A 178 3.43 -11.31 -29.36
N LYS A 179 2.28 -11.76 -28.87
CA LYS A 179 1.38 -11.12 -27.89
C LYS A 179 2.01 -10.88 -26.49
N SER A 180 3.19 -10.28 -26.40
CA SER A 180 3.92 -10.06 -25.14
C SER A 180 4.51 -8.65 -25.01
N ALA A 181 3.88 -7.64 -25.59
CA ALA A 181 4.07 -6.26 -25.16
C ALA A 181 3.24 -6.01 -23.89
N ARG A 182 3.52 -6.77 -22.81
CA ARG A 182 2.99 -6.46 -21.48
C ARG A 182 3.71 -5.21 -21.00
N ILE A 183 3.04 -4.08 -21.18
CA ILE A 183 3.38 -2.80 -20.58
C ILE A 183 3.60 -3.03 -19.09
N ALA A 184 4.70 -2.53 -18.54
CA ALA A 184 4.99 -2.54 -17.12
C ALA A 184 4.02 -1.59 -16.39
N TYR A 185 2.78 -2.05 -16.17
CA TYR A 185 1.73 -1.31 -15.45
C TYR A 185 2.18 -0.86 -14.05
N GLY A 186 3.17 -1.53 -13.44
CA GLY A 186 3.74 -1.14 -12.14
C GLY A 186 4.59 0.14 -12.16
N GLN A 187 5.18 0.51 -13.31
CA GLN A 187 5.96 1.76 -13.41
C GLN A 187 5.07 2.98 -13.68
N ASP A 188 4.02 2.83 -14.50
CA ASP A 188 3.10 3.93 -14.85
C ASP A 188 2.16 4.31 -13.68
N VAL A 189 1.92 3.41 -12.73
CA VAL A 189 1.04 3.63 -11.56
C VAL A 189 1.83 4.09 -10.32
N ALA A 190 3.07 3.61 -10.11
CA ALA A 190 3.93 4.07 -9.01
C ALA A 190 4.60 5.42 -9.30
N TYR A 191 4.86 5.69 -10.58
CA TYR A 191 5.32 6.97 -11.07
C TYR A 191 4.27 7.42 -12.07
N GLY A 192 3.24 8.14 -11.60
CA GLY A 192 2.36 8.86 -12.51
C GLY A 192 3.21 9.53 -13.59
N LYS A 193 2.75 9.51 -14.85
CA LYS A 193 3.46 10.01 -16.04
C LYS A 193 3.85 11.49 -15.94
N VAL A 194 4.75 11.83 -15.03
CA VAL A 194 5.32 13.15 -14.77
C VAL A 194 6.56 13.35 -15.64
N PHE A 195 7.15 12.26 -16.17
CA PHE A 195 8.21 12.34 -17.17
C PHE A 195 7.65 12.41 -18.59
N GLN A 196 6.88 13.45 -18.87
CA GLN A 196 6.74 13.98 -20.23
C GLN A 196 7.07 15.46 -20.24
N ARG A 197 8.30 15.77 -20.70
CA ARG A 197 8.60 16.86 -21.63
C ARG A 197 10.05 16.71 -22.12
N SER A 198 10.20 16.07 -23.29
CA SER A 198 11.29 16.41 -24.19
C SER A 198 10.65 17.19 -25.34
N THR A 199 10.68 18.50 -25.22
CA THR A 199 10.83 19.39 -26.38
C THR A 199 12.32 19.72 -26.45
N GLY A 200 12.89 20.06 -27.60
CA GLY A 200 14.31 20.42 -27.73
C GLY A 200 14.73 21.71 -27.01
N ALA A 201 14.10 22.05 -25.88
CA ALA A 201 14.43 23.15 -25.00
C ALA A 201 15.60 22.76 -24.08
N PRO A 202 16.45 23.72 -23.69
CA PRO A 202 17.51 23.48 -22.73
C PRO A 202 16.92 23.12 -21.35
N SER A 203 17.66 22.33 -20.57
CA SER A 203 17.18 21.82 -19.29
C SER A 203 17.27 22.93 -18.25
N ASP A 204 16.20 23.17 -17.51
CA ASP A 204 16.25 24.02 -16.33
C ASP A 204 16.68 23.25 -15.08
N LEU A 205 16.89 21.94 -15.16
CA LEU A 205 17.35 21.11 -14.05
C LEU A 205 18.88 21.03 -14.05
N TYR A 206 19.48 21.33 -12.90
CA TYR A 206 20.90 21.12 -12.62
C TYR A 206 21.05 20.03 -11.56
N THR A 207 22.04 19.16 -11.74
CA THR A 207 22.31 18.02 -10.87
C THR A 207 23.79 17.91 -10.53
N GLY A 208 24.08 17.40 -9.35
CA GLY A 208 25.43 17.09 -8.91
C GLY A 208 25.39 16.16 -7.72
N PHE A 209 26.56 15.76 -7.25
CA PHE A 209 26.67 14.95 -6.06
C PHE A 209 27.89 15.38 -5.26
N TYR A 210 27.83 15.11 -3.96
CA TYR A 210 28.97 15.24 -3.07
C TYR A 210 29.16 13.91 -2.32
N ARG A 211 30.38 13.39 -2.33
CA ARG A 211 30.75 12.22 -1.52
C ARG A 211 31.25 12.72 -0.18
N VAL A 212 30.55 12.37 0.88
CA VAL A 212 30.93 12.73 2.25
C VAL A 212 32.28 12.09 2.58
N THR A 213 33.19 12.87 3.15
CA THR A 213 34.54 12.46 3.53
C THR A 213 34.66 12.34 5.05
N ALA A 214 35.77 11.75 5.53
CA ALA A 214 36.03 11.68 6.96
C ALA A 214 36.33 13.06 7.59
N ASP A 215 36.78 14.02 6.79
CA ASP A 215 37.10 15.40 7.21
C ASP A 215 35.85 16.29 7.34
N ASP A 216 34.70 15.80 6.86
CA ASP A 216 33.43 16.50 6.99
C ASP A 216 32.91 16.36 8.43
N HIS A 217 32.87 17.50 9.13
CA HIS A 217 32.37 17.61 10.51
C HIS A 217 31.22 18.61 10.58
N TRP A 218 30.10 18.24 10.00
CA TRP A 218 28.92 19.10 9.88
C TRP A 218 27.95 18.91 11.04
N GLN A 219 27.57 20.03 11.66
CA GLN A 219 26.57 20.09 12.73
C GLN A 219 25.39 20.95 12.28
N GLY A 220 24.56 20.40 11.39
CA GLY A 220 23.35 21.06 10.90
C GLY A 220 23.64 22.25 9.98
N ILE A 221 24.63 22.09 9.11
CA ILE A 221 25.00 23.10 8.12
C ILE A 221 23.82 23.36 7.18
N LYS A 222 23.69 24.61 6.72
CA LYS A 222 22.69 24.99 5.72
C LYS A 222 23.38 25.16 4.37
N PRO A 223 23.00 24.40 3.34
CA PRO A 223 23.48 24.66 2.00
C PRO A 223 23.09 26.06 1.54
N SER A 224 23.85 26.64 0.62
CA SER A 224 23.40 27.78 -0.17
C SER A 224 23.64 27.49 -1.65
N VAL A 225 22.75 27.97 -2.50
CA VAL A 225 22.83 27.75 -3.94
C VAL A 225 22.94 29.10 -4.61
N THR A 226 23.95 29.29 -5.44
CA THR A 226 24.14 30.51 -6.22
C THR A 226 24.06 30.18 -7.70
N LEU A 227 23.28 30.97 -8.42
CA LEU A 227 23.21 30.97 -9.86
C LEU A 227 23.94 32.20 -10.37
N LEU A 228 24.85 32.00 -11.33
CA LEU A 228 25.46 33.06 -12.13
C LEU A 228 25.03 32.89 -13.59
N HIS A 229 24.39 33.92 -14.14
CA HIS A 229 23.93 33.95 -15.52
C HIS A 229 24.32 35.28 -16.15
N LYS A 230 25.31 35.24 -17.07
CA LYS A 230 25.95 36.45 -17.61
C LYS A 230 26.50 37.30 -16.44
N ASP A 231 26.21 38.60 -16.42
CA ASP A 231 26.69 39.54 -15.38
C ASP A 231 25.77 39.62 -14.15
N LYS A 232 24.82 38.69 -13.99
CA LYS A 232 23.82 38.73 -12.92
C LYS A 232 23.87 37.46 -12.07
N SER A 233 23.61 37.60 -10.78
CA SER A 233 23.58 36.50 -9.83
C SER A 233 22.33 36.51 -8.96
N THR A 234 21.89 35.34 -8.53
CA THR A 234 20.86 35.18 -7.48
C THR A 234 21.18 33.95 -6.62
N SER A 235 20.67 33.92 -5.39
CA SER A 235 20.93 32.84 -4.45
C SER A 235 19.65 32.32 -3.80
N LEU A 236 19.66 31.04 -3.46
CA LEU A 236 18.64 30.33 -2.70
C LEU A 236 19.30 29.75 -1.44
N ALA A 237 18.66 29.94 -0.29
CA ALA A 237 19.04 29.29 0.97
C ALA A 237 17.97 28.26 1.34
N PRO A 238 18.17 26.97 0.99
CA PRO A 238 17.23 25.92 1.37
C PRO A 238 17.08 25.82 2.89
N PRO A 239 15.88 25.46 3.39
CA PRO A 239 15.67 25.27 4.83
C PRO A 239 16.40 24.03 5.37
N THR A 240 16.77 23.11 4.48
CA THR A 240 17.44 21.85 4.77
C THR A 240 18.73 22.02 5.57
N ARG A 241 18.91 21.15 6.56
CA ARG A 241 20.13 21.05 7.36
C ARG A 241 20.80 19.69 7.16
N ILE A 242 22.13 19.66 7.20
CA ILE A 242 22.90 18.44 6.99
C ILE A 242 23.88 18.24 8.14
N TRP A 243 23.93 17.02 8.67
CA TRP A 243 24.83 16.58 9.74
C TRP A 243 25.69 15.42 9.28
N THR A 244 26.93 15.38 9.75
CA THR A 244 27.79 14.20 9.64
C THR A 244 27.67 13.35 10.90
N VAL A 245 27.37 12.07 10.72
CA VAL A 245 27.30 11.05 11.76
C VAL A 245 28.68 10.43 11.91
N SER A 246 29.42 10.86 12.92
CA SER A 246 30.79 10.38 13.19
C SER A 246 30.82 9.06 13.96
N GLN A 247 29.80 8.80 14.78
CA GLN A 247 29.60 7.54 15.50
C GLN A 247 28.13 7.11 15.40
N PRO A 248 27.85 5.81 15.20
CA PRO A 248 26.50 5.31 15.17
C PRO A 248 25.83 5.45 16.55
N ALA A 249 24.53 5.72 16.55
CA ALA A 249 23.70 5.63 17.75
C ALA A 249 23.14 4.22 17.91
N ILE A 250 22.65 3.90 19.10
CA ILE A 250 21.80 2.73 19.31
C ILE A 250 20.37 3.18 19.58
N ALA A 251 19.43 2.54 18.88
CA ALA A 251 18.00 2.70 19.10
C ALA A 251 17.33 1.33 19.23
N GLN A 252 16.17 1.32 19.90
CA GLN A 252 15.30 0.18 20.04
C GLN A 252 13.98 0.46 19.34
N THR A 253 13.40 -0.56 18.72
CA THR A 253 12.01 -0.48 18.24
C THR A 253 11.04 -0.29 19.38
N ALA A 254 10.06 0.60 19.22
CA ALA A 254 9.21 1.07 20.33
C ALA A 254 7.95 0.23 20.57
N HIS A 255 7.56 -0.62 19.62
CA HIS A 255 6.32 -1.41 19.70
C HIS A 255 6.41 -2.67 18.82
N PRO A 256 5.55 -3.68 19.04
CA PRO A 256 5.47 -4.83 18.15
C PRO A 256 5.09 -4.41 16.72
N GLN A 257 5.45 -5.25 15.75
CA GLN A 257 5.16 -5.02 14.33
C GLN A 257 5.67 -3.67 13.79
N THR A 258 6.80 -3.18 14.32
CA THR A 258 7.47 -1.96 13.86
C THR A 258 7.77 -2.04 12.36
N VAL A 259 7.31 -1.04 11.61
CA VAL A 259 7.40 -1.04 10.14
C VAL A 259 8.83 -0.73 9.70
N THR A 260 9.41 -1.66 8.95
CA THR A 260 10.74 -1.53 8.34
C THR A 260 10.61 -1.36 6.83
N ARG A 261 11.46 -0.51 6.23
CA ARG A 261 11.45 -0.22 4.78
C ARG A 261 12.83 -0.27 4.17
N LEU A 262 12.92 -0.51 2.86
CA LEU A 262 14.19 -0.48 2.12
C LEU A 262 14.69 0.94 1.81
N GLY A 263 13.90 1.97 2.12
CA GLY A 263 14.17 3.38 1.90
C GLY A 263 13.01 4.24 2.38
N PRO A 264 13.21 5.56 2.55
CA PRO A 264 12.13 6.50 2.84
C PRO A 264 10.98 6.34 1.85
N GLY A 265 9.79 5.97 2.35
CA GLY A 265 8.60 5.75 1.52
C GLY A 265 8.63 4.52 0.59
N LEU A 266 9.69 3.70 0.60
CA LEU A 266 9.81 2.52 -0.26
C LEU A 266 9.12 1.28 0.34
N ALA A 267 9.28 0.14 -0.34
CA ALA A 267 8.69 -1.13 0.04
C ALA A 267 9.03 -1.54 1.48
N ARG A 268 8.07 -2.22 2.12
CA ARG A 268 8.21 -2.75 3.48
C ARG A 268 8.97 -4.08 3.46
N THR A 269 9.64 -4.43 4.55
CA THR A 269 10.23 -5.75 4.79
C THR A 269 9.67 -6.37 6.08
N THR A 270 10.25 -7.47 6.56
CA THR A 270 9.83 -8.15 7.80
C THR A 270 9.75 -7.13 8.94
N PRO A 271 8.56 -6.91 9.53
CA PRO A 271 8.41 -6.00 10.65
C PRO A 271 9.17 -6.55 11.86
N LEU A 272 9.60 -5.65 12.74
CA LEU A 272 10.35 -6.02 13.94
C LEU A 272 9.45 -5.97 15.18
N ASP A 273 9.77 -6.82 16.15
CA ASP A 273 9.18 -6.75 17.48
C ASP A 273 9.71 -5.55 18.26
N GLU A 274 9.06 -5.23 19.38
CA GLU A 274 9.51 -4.23 20.34
C GLU A 274 10.88 -4.59 20.94
N GLY A 275 11.70 -3.59 21.26
CA GLY A 275 12.97 -3.75 21.96
C GLY A 275 14.11 -4.31 21.11
N VAL A 276 13.93 -4.45 19.79
CA VAL A 276 14.99 -4.86 18.87
C VAL A 276 16.02 -3.74 18.76
N ARG A 277 17.26 -4.03 19.17
CA ARG A 277 18.37 -3.06 19.17
C ARG A 277 18.99 -2.94 17.79
N LEU A 278 19.16 -1.71 17.32
CA LEU A 278 19.63 -1.34 15.99
C LEU A 278 20.71 -0.27 16.08
N GLU A 279 21.75 -0.40 15.27
CA GLU A 279 22.66 0.71 15.00
C GLU A 279 22.03 1.70 14.03
N VAL A 280 22.12 2.98 14.33
CA VAL A 280 21.61 4.08 13.52
C VAL A 280 22.79 4.88 12.99
N ASP A 281 22.88 5.01 11.66
CA ASP A 281 24.02 5.65 10.99
C ASP A 281 23.61 6.73 9.97
N GLY A 282 22.35 7.17 9.98
CA GLY A 282 21.86 8.25 9.12
C GLY A 282 20.35 8.52 9.25
N TRP A 283 19.86 9.55 8.56
CA TRP A 283 18.42 9.85 8.47
C TRP A 283 18.08 10.76 7.28
N VAL A 284 16.80 10.75 6.88
CA VAL A 284 16.18 11.67 5.92
C VAL A 284 14.85 12.14 6.51
N GLY A 285 14.78 13.39 6.99
CA GLY A 285 13.61 13.89 7.72
C GLY A 285 13.34 13.05 8.96
N SER A 286 12.14 12.47 9.06
CA SER A 286 11.75 11.55 10.15
C SER A 286 12.19 10.10 9.94
N GLN A 287 12.70 9.75 8.76
CA GLN A 287 13.08 8.37 8.43
C GLN A 287 14.51 8.12 8.90
N ILE A 288 14.68 7.21 9.84
CA ILE A 288 15.95 6.85 10.45
C ILE A 288 16.54 5.64 9.74
N ARG A 289 17.82 5.72 9.34
CA ARG A 289 18.55 4.63 8.68
C ARG A 289 19.17 3.73 9.74
N CYS A 290 18.66 2.50 9.82
CA CYS A 290 19.08 1.49 10.77
C CYS A 290 19.86 0.38 10.04
N ARG A 291 21.04 0.03 10.56
CA ARG A 291 21.92 -0.99 9.98
C ARG A 291 21.45 -2.39 10.36
N TYR A 292 21.25 -3.24 9.36
CA TYR A 292 21.07 -4.68 9.55
C TYR A 292 22.42 -5.39 9.35
N GLY A 293 23.12 -5.10 8.26
CA GLY A 293 24.46 -5.62 8.00
C GLY A 293 25.37 -4.55 7.41
N GLU A 294 26.59 -4.90 7.02
CA GLU A 294 27.52 -3.95 6.39
C GLU A 294 26.94 -3.24 5.15
N SER A 295 26.17 -3.99 4.34
CA SER A 295 25.60 -3.53 3.07
C SER A 295 24.07 -3.51 3.04
N LEU A 296 23.42 -3.69 4.19
CA LEU A 296 21.96 -3.68 4.30
C LEU A 296 21.49 -2.74 5.40
N HIS A 297 20.65 -1.79 5.00
CA HIS A 297 19.95 -0.90 5.90
C HIS A 297 18.45 -1.03 5.72
N VAL A 298 17.73 -0.77 6.80
CA VAL A 298 16.29 -0.51 6.78
C VAL A 298 16.01 0.89 7.28
N TRP A 299 14.82 1.39 6.98
CA TRP A 299 14.36 2.70 7.37
C TRP A 299 13.11 2.58 8.24
N ILE A 300 13.13 3.25 9.39
CA ILE A 300 12.06 3.24 10.40
C ILE A 300 11.69 4.67 10.74
N GLU A 301 10.41 4.95 10.99
CA GLU A 301 10.00 6.28 11.45
C GLU A 301 10.61 6.57 12.83
N LYS A 302 11.12 7.78 13.02
CA LYS A 302 11.75 8.20 14.29
C LYS A 302 10.83 7.96 15.50
N LYS A 303 9.52 8.17 15.33
CA LYS A 303 8.52 7.97 16.39
C LYS A 303 8.35 6.50 16.82
N ASP A 304 8.80 5.55 16.00
CA ASP A 304 8.71 4.12 16.25
C ASP A 304 10.05 3.58 16.84
N LEU A 305 10.94 4.50 17.25
CA LEU A 305 12.24 4.21 17.85
C LEU A 305 12.43 4.92 19.20
N VAL A 306 13.05 4.23 20.15
CA VAL A 306 13.54 4.76 21.42
C VAL A 306 15.06 4.75 21.38
N PHE A 307 15.69 5.92 21.47
CA PHE A 307 17.16 6.01 21.44
C PHE A 307 17.73 5.74 22.84
N GLU A 308 18.74 4.88 22.93
CA GLU A 308 19.36 4.54 24.24
C GLU A 308 20.20 5.68 24.80
N THR A 309 20.65 6.56 23.91
CA THR A 309 21.31 7.82 24.25
C THR A 309 20.55 8.92 23.54
N GLU A 310 19.92 9.81 24.31
CA GLU A 310 19.20 10.95 23.75
C GLU A 310 20.15 11.83 22.91
N PRO A 311 19.77 12.20 21.67
CA PRO A 311 20.48 13.26 20.97
C PRO A 311 20.23 14.57 21.73
N VAL A 312 21.25 15.08 22.42
CA VAL A 312 21.17 16.37 23.12
C VAL A 312 20.78 17.48 22.13
N GLU A 313 19.70 18.22 22.42
CA GLU A 313 19.32 19.39 21.62
C GLU A 313 20.39 20.49 21.73
N GLY A 314 20.89 20.97 20.59
CA GLY A 314 21.71 22.18 20.52
C GLY A 314 23.19 22.04 20.91
N ALA A 315 23.67 20.87 21.32
CA ALA A 315 25.09 20.59 21.53
C ALA A 315 25.43 19.21 20.96
N SER A 316 26.54 19.12 20.21
CA SER A 316 27.17 17.90 19.67
C SER A 316 26.33 16.63 19.79
N ARG A 317 25.71 16.17 18.69
CA ARG A 317 25.15 14.80 18.58
C ARG A 317 26.27 13.75 18.55
N SER A 318 27.14 13.78 19.55
CA SER A 318 28.04 12.69 19.90
C SER A 318 27.22 11.74 20.77
N PHE A 319 26.72 10.66 20.17
CA PHE A 319 26.20 9.54 20.93
C PHE A 319 27.34 9.01 21.81
N GLN A 320 27.12 8.78 23.11
CA GLN A 320 28.08 8.02 23.90
C GLN A 320 28.17 6.63 23.28
N SER A 321 29.39 6.12 23.07
CA SER A 321 29.61 4.86 22.35
C SER A 321 29.03 3.68 23.14
N ALA A 322 27.80 3.29 22.83
CA ALA A 322 27.28 1.99 23.21
C ALA A 322 27.90 0.94 22.26
N PRO A 323 28.30 -0.24 22.76
CA PRO A 323 28.81 -1.29 21.89
C PRO A 323 27.72 -1.72 20.92
N ALA A 324 28.15 -2.07 19.70
CA ALA A 324 27.29 -2.69 18.69
C ALA A 324 26.46 -3.84 19.31
N PRO A 325 25.16 -3.94 19.02
CA PRO A 325 24.33 -5.00 19.56
C PRO A 325 24.73 -6.33 18.91
N ARG A 326 25.17 -7.29 19.75
CA ARG A 326 25.73 -8.59 19.33
C ARG A 326 25.27 -9.72 20.23
N ALA A 327 24.99 -10.88 19.65
CA ALA A 327 24.66 -12.08 20.41
C ALA A 327 25.31 -13.32 19.80
N VAL A 328 25.40 -14.38 20.60
CA VAL A 328 25.91 -15.67 20.17
C VAL A 328 24.75 -16.67 20.21
N ALA A 329 24.49 -17.34 19.09
CA ALA A 329 23.48 -18.40 19.01
C ALA A 329 24.11 -19.74 19.37
N ARG A 330 23.84 -20.23 20.59
CA ARG A 330 24.42 -21.47 21.13
C ARG A 330 23.59 -22.72 20.88
N THR A 331 22.28 -22.57 20.97
CA THR A 331 21.33 -23.68 20.88
C THR A 331 20.17 -23.32 19.95
N VAL A 332 19.60 -24.32 19.32
CA VAL A 332 18.33 -24.23 18.60
C VAL A 332 17.41 -25.29 19.16
N ASN A 333 16.25 -24.89 19.69
CA ASN A 333 15.26 -25.81 20.22
C ASN A 333 14.04 -25.85 19.29
N ILE A 334 13.52 -27.03 19.00
CA ILE A 334 12.29 -27.21 18.22
C ILE A 334 11.25 -27.81 19.16
N LEU A 335 10.20 -27.03 19.46
CA LEU A 335 9.16 -27.39 20.41
C LEU A 335 7.79 -27.45 19.72
N ASP A 336 6.95 -28.41 20.10
CA ASP A 336 5.57 -28.49 19.63
C ASP A 336 4.65 -27.51 20.38
N ASP A 337 3.84 -26.74 19.64
CA ASP A 337 2.79 -25.88 20.20
C ASP A 337 1.45 -26.05 19.46
N ASP A 338 0.43 -25.29 19.87
CA ASP A 338 -0.91 -25.37 19.28
C ASP A 338 -1.01 -24.76 17.86
N TYR A 339 -0.01 -23.98 17.44
CA TYR A 339 0.05 -23.39 16.09
C TYR A 339 0.77 -24.35 15.12
N GLY A 340 1.83 -24.99 15.61
CA GLY A 340 2.51 -26.09 14.97
C GLY A 340 3.79 -26.47 15.67
N GLN A 341 4.91 -25.94 15.19
CA GLN A 341 6.22 -26.10 15.81
C GLN A 341 6.94 -24.77 15.92
N SER A 342 7.54 -24.49 17.06
CA SER A 342 8.31 -23.28 17.34
C SER A 342 9.79 -23.61 17.29
N VAL A 343 10.51 -22.99 16.35
CA VAL A 343 11.97 -23.02 16.27
C VAL A 343 12.52 -21.84 17.06
N GLN A 344 13.20 -22.12 18.17
CA GLN A 344 13.61 -21.13 19.16
C GLN A 344 15.12 -20.99 19.19
N VAL A 345 15.59 -19.74 19.15
CA VAL A 345 17.01 -19.38 19.24
C VAL A 345 17.19 -18.44 20.43
N PRO A 346 17.63 -18.94 21.60
CA PRO A 346 17.94 -18.11 22.74
C PRO A 346 19.12 -17.16 22.43
N LEU A 347 18.93 -15.87 22.67
CA LEU A 347 19.96 -14.84 22.50
C LEU A 347 20.12 -14.04 23.81
N THR A 348 21.20 -13.27 23.92
CA THR A 348 21.44 -12.37 25.07
C THR A 348 20.72 -11.04 24.96
N GLN A 349 20.22 -10.69 23.77
CA GLN A 349 19.50 -9.46 23.47
C GLN A 349 18.67 -9.62 22.20
N ARG A 350 17.67 -8.74 22.01
CA ARG A 350 16.84 -8.71 20.80
C ARG A 350 17.58 -8.02 19.68
N LEU A 351 17.71 -8.72 18.55
CA LEU A 351 18.47 -8.30 17.39
C LEU A 351 17.61 -8.32 16.13
N PRO A 352 18.04 -7.60 15.08
CA PRO A 352 17.25 -7.53 13.85
C PRO A 352 17.20 -8.87 13.15
N TYR A 353 16.07 -9.17 12.53
CA TYR A 353 15.86 -10.42 11.80
C TYR A 353 15.07 -10.21 10.50
N GLN A 354 15.17 -11.17 9.58
CA GLN A 354 14.33 -11.30 8.39
C GLN A 354 13.98 -12.76 8.15
N VAL A 355 12.80 -12.99 7.56
CA VAL A 355 12.38 -14.33 7.13
C VAL A 355 12.23 -14.35 5.61
N GLU A 356 12.94 -15.26 4.96
CA GLU A 356 12.81 -15.54 3.53
C GLU A 356 12.07 -16.88 3.34
N GLN A 357 11.04 -16.89 2.50
CA GLN A 357 10.32 -18.11 2.10
C GLN A 357 10.84 -18.64 0.77
N ARG A 358 11.02 -19.96 0.68
CA ARG A 358 11.21 -20.68 -0.58
C ARG A 358 10.24 -21.85 -0.65
N LEU A 359 9.55 -22.00 -1.79
CA LEU A 359 8.62 -23.12 -2.01
C LEU A 359 9.33 -24.34 -2.62
N THR A 360 10.47 -24.15 -3.29
CA THR A 360 11.22 -25.24 -3.92
C THR A 360 12.74 -24.95 -3.84
N PRO A 361 13.49 -25.66 -2.97
CA PRO A 361 12.99 -26.55 -1.91
C PRO A 361 12.11 -25.82 -0.89
N ASN A 362 11.28 -26.57 -0.15
CA ASN A 362 10.32 -26.03 0.82
C ASN A 362 11.04 -25.62 2.12
N LEU A 363 11.39 -24.33 2.23
CA LEU A 363 12.22 -23.78 3.31
C LEU A 363 11.69 -22.47 3.87
N LEU A 364 11.99 -22.23 5.15
CA LEU A 364 12.07 -20.89 5.73
C LEU A 364 13.53 -20.60 6.09
N ILE A 365 14.05 -19.42 5.72
CA ILE A 365 15.39 -18.99 6.11
C ILE A 365 15.24 -17.81 7.06
N LEU A 366 15.59 -18.03 8.32
CA LEU A 366 15.64 -17.01 9.36
C LEU A 366 17.03 -16.39 9.39
N LYS A 367 17.11 -15.15 8.94
CA LYS A 367 18.30 -14.31 8.93
C LYS A 367 18.33 -13.49 10.21
N MET A 368 19.37 -13.66 11.03
CA MET A 368 19.58 -12.92 12.26
C MET A 368 20.84 -12.07 12.15
N TYR A 369 20.68 -10.77 12.27
CA TYR A 369 21.72 -9.78 12.09
C TYR A 369 22.38 -9.44 13.43
N GLY A 370 23.69 -9.26 13.45
CA GLY A 370 24.48 -9.10 14.67
C GLY A 370 24.70 -10.40 15.46
N VAL A 371 24.34 -11.56 14.89
CA VAL A 371 24.46 -12.87 15.56
C VAL A 371 25.65 -13.66 15.02
N THR A 372 26.44 -14.22 15.93
CA THR A 372 27.53 -15.15 15.63
C THR A 372 27.14 -16.57 16.05
N ALA A 373 27.39 -17.54 15.19
CA ALA A 373 27.17 -18.95 15.48
C ALA A 373 28.14 -19.46 16.56
N ASP A 374 27.60 -20.14 17.55
CA ASP A 374 28.29 -21.11 18.40
C ASP A 374 27.35 -22.32 18.59
N THR A 375 26.67 -22.67 17.50
CA THR A 375 25.48 -23.53 17.51
C THR A 375 25.88 -25.00 17.48
N ASP A 376 26.20 -25.54 18.66
CA ASP A 376 26.60 -26.94 18.83
C ASP A 376 25.42 -27.88 19.11
N TRP A 377 24.29 -27.34 19.56
CA TRP A 377 23.14 -28.15 19.98
C TRP A 377 21.88 -27.75 19.22
N VAL A 378 21.31 -28.72 18.51
CA VAL A 378 19.96 -28.65 17.95
C VAL A 378 19.13 -29.73 18.63
N THR A 379 18.12 -29.33 19.39
CA THR A 379 17.25 -30.24 20.14
C THR A 379 15.85 -30.21 19.54
N THR A 380 15.18 -31.35 19.55
CA THR A 380 13.77 -31.47 19.17
C THR A 380 13.04 -32.15 20.31
N GLU A 381 12.16 -31.42 20.97
CA GLU A 381 11.30 -31.96 22.02
C GLU A 381 9.93 -32.26 21.42
N LEU A 382 9.65 -33.55 21.25
CA LEU A 382 8.34 -34.03 20.84
C LEU A 382 7.50 -34.30 22.11
N LYS A 383 6.22 -33.91 22.11
CA LYS A 383 5.33 -34.25 23.24
C LYS A 383 5.30 -35.78 23.43
N SER A 384 5.64 -36.24 24.63
CA SER A 384 5.75 -37.67 25.00
C SER A 384 4.49 -38.45 24.60
N GLY A 385 4.57 -39.34 23.61
CA GLY A 385 3.43 -40.18 23.21
C GLY A 385 3.31 -40.58 21.73
N GLY A 386 4.22 -40.16 20.85
CA GLY A 386 4.19 -40.68 19.49
C GLY A 386 5.41 -40.34 18.64
N ASP A 387 6.17 -41.38 18.29
CA ASP A 387 6.96 -41.47 17.05
C ASP A 387 6.11 -41.32 15.77
N LYS A 388 4.82 -40.95 15.89
CA LYS A 388 4.00 -40.57 14.74
C LYS A 388 4.25 -39.10 14.44
N ALA A 389 5.26 -38.87 13.61
CA ALA A 389 5.57 -37.63 12.91
C ALA A 389 4.43 -37.05 12.04
N ASP A 390 3.19 -37.54 12.19
CA ASP A 390 2.03 -37.13 11.40
C ASP A 390 1.60 -35.72 11.82
N GLY A 391 1.99 -34.75 10.99
CA GLY A 391 1.53 -33.38 11.06
C GLY A 391 2.58 -32.36 11.55
N ASN A 392 3.77 -32.76 12.00
CA ASN A 392 4.80 -31.79 12.40
C ASN A 392 5.49 -31.16 11.18
N PRO A 393 5.45 -29.82 11.03
CA PRO A 393 5.83 -29.16 9.78
C PRO A 393 7.34 -29.02 9.59
N VAL A 394 8.15 -29.03 10.67
CA VAL A 394 9.60 -28.90 10.57
C VAL A 394 10.23 -30.28 10.40
N ASP A 395 10.95 -30.48 9.30
CA ASP A 395 11.68 -31.70 9.04
C ASP A 395 12.98 -31.75 9.85
N HIS A 396 13.86 -30.78 9.57
CA HIS A 396 15.10 -30.56 10.29
C HIS A 396 15.52 -29.09 10.12
N VAL A 397 16.54 -28.67 10.88
CA VAL A 397 17.18 -27.35 10.70
C VAL A 397 18.65 -27.53 10.37
N SER A 398 19.20 -26.56 9.65
CA SER A 398 20.63 -26.43 9.37
C SER A 398 21.00 -24.95 9.48
N TRP A 399 22.27 -24.61 9.66
CA TRP A 399 22.68 -23.22 9.85
C TRP A 399 23.98 -22.91 9.12
N ARG A 400 24.24 -21.62 8.90
CA ARG A 400 25.54 -21.11 8.44
C ARG A 400 25.81 -19.69 8.93
N GLN A 401 27.07 -19.32 9.05
CA GLN A 401 27.52 -17.94 9.21
C GLN A 401 27.72 -17.33 7.81
N ALA A 402 26.81 -16.49 7.34
CA ALA A 402 26.85 -15.93 5.98
C ALA A 402 27.82 -14.74 5.85
N SER A 403 28.01 -13.98 6.93
CA SER A 403 29.03 -12.93 7.11
C SER A 403 29.34 -12.81 8.61
N ASP A 404 30.34 -12.02 9.00
CA ASP A 404 30.71 -11.79 10.41
C ASP A 404 29.54 -11.31 11.29
N ASP A 405 28.50 -10.73 10.69
CA ASP A 405 27.32 -10.20 11.36
C ASP A 405 25.99 -10.84 10.91
N LEU A 406 26.00 -11.95 10.17
CA LEU A 406 24.78 -12.62 9.72
C LEU A 406 24.80 -14.12 9.98
N TYR A 407 23.97 -14.55 10.91
CA TYR A 407 23.63 -15.95 11.14
C TYR A 407 22.36 -16.31 10.36
N GLU A 408 22.42 -17.35 9.55
CA GLU A 408 21.25 -17.89 8.83
C GLU A 408 20.89 -19.26 9.38
N LEU A 409 19.68 -19.38 9.94
CA LEU A 409 19.04 -20.64 10.27
C LEU A 409 18.10 -21.04 9.14
N ILE A 410 18.30 -22.23 8.58
CA ILE A 410 17.56 -22.80 7.46
C ILE A 410 16.64 -23.89 8.02
N ILE A 411 15.34 -23.63 8.01
CA ILE A 411 14.30 -24.52 8.49
C ILE A 411 13.74 -25.28 7.29
N HIS A 412 14.03 -26.57 7.20
CA HIS A 412 13.50 -27.44 6.15
C HIS A 412 12.12 -27.93 6.56
N LEU A 413 11.16 -27.79 5.65
CA LEU A 413 9.75 -28.10 5.95
C LEU A 413 9.31 -29.39 5.28
N ARG A 414 8.50 -30.17 6.00
CA ARG A 414 7.80 -31.35 5.47
C ARG A 414 6.69 -30.92 4.51
N GLY A 415 6.36 -31.81 3.58
CA GLY A 415 5.32 -31.57 2.58
C GLY A 415 5.73 -30.57 1.50
N HIS A 416 4.78 -30.25 0.62
CA HIS A 416 5.01 -29.41 -0.57
C HIS A 416 4.39 -28.00 -0.45
N ARG A 417 3.69 -27.71 0.65
CA ARG A 417 3.06 -26.41 0.93
C ARG A 417 3.55 -25.82 2.24
N GLN A 418 3.50 -24.49 2.32
CA GLN A 418 3.64 -23.73 3.56
C GLN A 418 2.27 -23.18 3.94
N TRP A 419 1.90 -23.30 5.21
CA TRP A 419 0.60 -22.84 5.70
C TRP A 419 0.69 -21.56 6.51
N GLY A 420 1.89 -21.13 6.87
CA GLY A 420 2.10 -19.90 7.62
C GLY A 420 3.29 -19.97 8.55
N TYR A 421 3.77 -18.80 8.94
CA TYR A 421 4.72 -18.65 10.02
C TYR A 421 4.44 -17.41 10.85
N LYS A 422 4.78 -17.47 12.13
CA LYS A 422 4.83 -16.33 13.06
C LYS A 422 6.26 -16.19 13.57
N ILE A 423 6.70 -14.96 13.74
CA ILE A 423 7.99 -14.67 14.35
C ILE A 423 7.81 -13.60 15.41
N ASN A 424 8.37 -13.86 16.58
CA ASN A 424 8.38 -12.92 17.70
C ASN A 424 9.50 -13.26 18.67
N TYR A 425 9.85 -12.31 19.54
CA TYR A 425 10.67 -12.54 20.71
C TYR A 425 9.82 -12.98 21.91
N ASP A 426 10.28 -13.99 22.64
CA ASP A 426 9.89 -14.28 24.01
C ASP A 426 11.09 -14.01 24.93
N GLY A 427 11.01 -12.97 25.76
CA GLY A 427 12.20 -12.41 26.41
C GLY A 427 13.23 -11.99 25.36
N THR A 428 14.38 -12.66 25.33
CA THR A 428 15.43 -12.50 24.30
C THR A 428 15.56 -13.70 23.37
N THR A 429 14.70 -14.71 23.51
CA THR A 429 14.63 -15.87 22.63
C THR A 429 13.83 -15.52 21.38
N LEU A 430 14.43 -15.67 20.21
CA LEU A 430 13.72 -15.48 18.94
C LEU A 430 12.97 -16.77 18.59
N CYS A 431 11.65 -16.69 18.46
CA CYS A 431 10.77 -17.81 18.22
C CYS A 431 10.16 -17.69 16.81
N LEU A 432 10.47 -18.65 15.93
CA LEU A 432 9.81 -18.82 14.64
C LEU A 432 8.82 -19.98 14.72
N GLY A 433 7.53 -19.66 14.89
CA GLY A 433 6.44 -20.62 14.81
C GLY A 433 6.11 -20.96 13.36
N VAL A 434 6.05 -22.24 13.02
CA VAL A 434 5.67 -22.78 11.72
C VAL A 434 4.30 -23.45 11.83
N LYS A 435 3.34 -23.02 11.01
CA LYS A 435 1.95 -23.51 11.08
C LYS A 435 1.87 -24.95 10.59
N LYS A 436 1.09 -25.76 11.32
CA LYS A 436 0.66 -27.09 10.85
C LYS A 436 -0.26 -26.99 9.64
N GLN A 437 -0.27 -28.04 8.83
CA GLN A 437 -1.30 -28.21 7.82
C GLN A 437 -2.68 -28.25 8.49
N PRO A 438 -3.62 -27.39 8.08
CA PRO A 438 -5.00 -27.45 8.55
C PRO A 438 -5.60 -28.83 8.29
N GLN A 439 -6.28 -29.40 9.29
CA GLN A 439 -6.87 -30.73 9.22
C GLN A 439 -8.36 -30.61 8.88
N LEU A 440 -8.79 -31.30 7.81
CA LEU A 440 -10.21 -31.39 7.46
C LEU A 440 -10.88 -32.45 8.33
N ALA A 441 -12.01 -32.10 8.94
CA ALA A 441 -12.69 -32.93 9.94
C ALA A 441 -13.81 -33.83 9.38
N SER A 442 -14.26 -33.59 8.15
CA SER A 442 -15.34 -34.35 7.50
C SER A 442 -15.14 -34.39 5.99
N LYS A 443 -15.58 -35.48 5.35
CA LYS A 443 -15.62 -35.60 3.88
C LYS A 443 -16.93 -35.08 3.29
N GLU A 444 -17.98 -35.00 4.11
CA GLU A 444 -19.31 -34.51 3.74
C GLU A 444 -19.37 -32.98 3.76
N GLN A 445 -18.65 -32.36 4.68
CA GLN A 445 -18.49 -30.91 4.80
C GLN A 445 -17.03 -30.54 4.46
N PRO A 446 -16.74 -30.08 3.23
CA PRO A 446 -15.38 -29.97 2.73
C PRO A 446 -14.50 -28.99 3.51
N LEU A 447 -15.08 -28.02 4.22
CA LEU A 447 -14.32 -27.04 5.02
C LEU A 447 -14.45 -27.29 6.53
N ALA A 448 -15.00 -28.43 6.94
CA ALA A 448 -15.14 -28.77 8.36
C ALA A 448 -13.79 -28.75 9.08
N GLY A 449 -13.74 -28.04 10.21
CA GLY A 449 -12.53 -27.90 11.03
C GLY A 449 -11.65 -26.69 10.66
N LEU A 450 -11.90 -26.03 9.52
CA LEU A 450 -11.15 -24.85 9.11
C LEU A 450 -11.69 -23.58 9.75
N LYS A 451 -10.77 -22.67 10.13
CA LYS A 451 -11.09 -21.31 10.54
C LYS A 451 -10.77 -20.33 9.41
N ILE A 452 -11.75 -19.57 8.96
CA ILE A 452 -11.59 -18.62 7.85
C ILE A 452 -11.91 -17.21 8.35
N CYS A 453 -10.99 -16.26 8.11
CA CYS A 453 -11.27 -14.85 8.31
C CYS A 453 -11.68 -14.20 6.99
N LEU A 454 -12.85 -13.58 6.97
CA LEU A 454 -13.27 -12.67 5.92
C LEU A 454 -13.02 -11.23 6.37
N ASP A 455 -12.36 -10.44 5.53
CA ASP A 455 -12.19 -9.00 5.74
C ASP A 455 -12.98 -8.23 4.67
N PRO A 456 -14.18 -7.74 4.98
CA PRO A 456 -14.84 -6.76 4.12
C PRO A 456 -14.05 -5.44 4.18
N GLY A 457 -13.38 -5.09 3.09
CA GLY A 457 -12.54 -3.90 2.99
C GLY A 457 -13.27 -2.62 3.40
N HIS A 458 -12.54 -1.62 3.89
CA HIS A 458 -13.08 -0.29 4.25
C HIS A 458 -14.12 -0.33 5.40
N GLY A 459 -14.93 0.71 5.56
CA GLY A 459 -15.97 0.84 6.59
C GLY A 459 -15.91 2.18 7.34
N GLY A 460 -17.07 2.71 7.72
CA GLY A 460 -17.19 4.00 8.41
C GLY A 460 -16.67 5.16 7.55
N SER A 461 -15.68 5.91 8.05
CA SER A 461 -15.12 7.05 7.30
C SER A 461 -14.19 6.64 6.16
N GLU A 462 -13.67 5.41 6.15
CA GLU A 462 -13.00 4.85 4.99
C GLU A 462 -14.06 4.26 4.07
N ILE A 463 -14.47 5.00 3.05
CA ILE A 463 -15.56 4.57 2.14
C ILE A 463 -15.07 3.77 0.92
N GLY A 464 -13.74 3.68 0.74
CA GLY A 464 -13.13 3.12 -0.47
C GLY A 464 -13.44 3.93 -1.73
N SER A 465 -13.49 3.26 -2.87
CA SER A 465 -13.91 3.86 -4.14
C SER A 465 -15.42 4.18 -4.15
N THR A 466 -15.85 5.06 -5.05
CA THR A 466 -17.27 5.45 -5.16
C THR A 466 -17.79 5.06 -6.53
N GLY A 467 -18.87 4.28 -6.55
CA GLY A 467 -19.45 3.76 -7.77
C GLY A 467 -20.32 4.75 -8.53
N CYS A 468 -20.79 4.38 -9.72
CA CYS A 468 -21.51 5.27 -10.64
C CYS A 468 -22.79 5.88 -10.05
N SER A 469 -23.46 5.16 -9.12
CA SER A 469 -24.65 5.66 -8.41
C SER A 469 -24.33 6.53 -7.19
N GLY A 470 -23.06 6.59 -6.75
CA GLY A 470 -22.64 7.20 -5.49
C GLY A 470 -22.51 6.21 -4.33
N MET A 471 -22.84 4.93 -4.53
CA MET A 471 -22.62 3.86 -3.55
C MET A 471 -21.14 3.69 -3.24
N HIS A 472 -20.82 3.45 -1.98
CA HIS A 472 -19.45 3.25 -1.53
C HIS A 472 -18.99 1.80 -1.69
N GLU A 473 -17.69 1.63 -1.91
CA GLU A 473 -17.06 0.31 -1.99
C GLU A 473 -17.23 -0.49 -0.69
N SER A 474 -17.14 0.19 0.46
CA SER A 474 -17.33 -0.42 1.79
C SER A 474 -18.68 -1.15 1.92
N GLU A 475 -19.75 -0.61 1.32
CA GLU A 475 -21.09 -1.20 1.34
C GLU A 475 -21.12 -2.51 0.54
N LEU A 476 -20.55 -2.50 -0.67
CA LEU A 476 -20.50 -3.69 -1.53
C LEU A 476 -19.57 -4.77 -1.00
N ASN A 477 -18.43 -4.39 -0.43
CA ASN A 477 -17.50 -5.33 0.20
C ASN A 477 -18.19 -6.09 1.34
N LEU A 478 -18.98 -5.38 2.17
CA LEU A 478 -19.77 -6.00 3.25
C LEU A 478 -20.86 -6.92 2.68
N ALA A 479 -21.65 -6.43 1.72
CA ALA A 479 -22.75 -7.19 1.13
C ALA A 479 -22.29 -8.51 0.48
N ILE A 480 -21.12 -8.54 -0.16
CA ILE A 480 -20.51 -9.76 -0.71
C ILE A 480 -20.07 -10.69 0.42
N ALA A 481 -19.42 -10.17 1.46
CA ALA A 481 -18.94 -10.98 2.57
C ALA A 481 -20.07 -11.61 3.39
N GLU A 482 -21.17 -10.88 3.60
CA GLU A 482 -22.39 -11.38 4.28
C GLU A 482 -23.07 -12.52 3.52
N ARG A 483 -22.90 -12.60 2.20
CA ARG A 483 -23.35 -13.73 1.38
C ARG A 483 -22.37 -14.90 1.38
N LEU A 484 -21.07 -14.60 1.36
CA LEU A 484 -20.03 -15.62 1.39
C LEU A 484 -19.98 -16.37 2.74
N GLN A 485 -20.17 -15.66 3.86
CA GLN A 485 -20.12 -16.25 5.20
C GLN A 485 -21.04 -17.49 5.35
N PRO A 486 -22.37 -17.42 5.09
CA PRO A 486 -23.24 -18.57 5.25
C PRO A 486 -22.90 -19.72 4.30
N LEU A 487 -22.39 -19.45 3.09
CA LEU A 487 -21.93 -20.49 2.17
C LEU A 487 -20.74 -21.25 2.77
N LEU A 488 -19.74 -20.55 3.30
CA LEU A 488 -18.59 -21.18 3.96
C LEU A 488 -18.99 -21.96 5.23
N VAL A 489 -19.92 -21.42 6.03
CA VAL A 489 -20.46 -22.11 7.21
C VAL A 489 -21.22 -23.38 6.81
N ALA A 490 -21.98 -23.36 5.72
CA ALA A 490 -22.67 -24.55 5.20
C ALA A 490 -21.69 -25.65 4.78
N GLN A 491 -20.50 -25.27 4.30
CA GLN A 491 -19.40 -26.20 4.02
C GLN A 491 -18.63 -26.66 5.27
N GLY A 492 -19.02 -26.21 6.48
CA GLY A 492 -18.45 -26.64 7.76
C GLY A 492 -17.36 -25.71 8.34
N ALA A 493 -17.03 -24.60 7.68
CA ALA A 493 -16.01 -23.68 8.18
C ALA A 493 -16.48 -22.87 9.41
N LEU A 494 -15.54 -22.56 10.30
CA LEU A 494 -15.71 -21.54 11.33
C LEU A 494 -15.31 -20.18 10.75
N VAL A 495 -16.26 -19.28 10.56
CA VAL A 495 -16.01 -18.00 9.88
C VAL A 495 -16.00 -16.84 10.88
N THR A 496 -14.92 -16.07 10.86
CA THR A 496 -14.79 -14.79 11.58
C THR A 496 -14.77 -13.65 10.56
N MET A 497 -15.47 -12.55 10.84
CA MET A 497 -15.42 -11.35 10.01
C MET A 497 -14.72 -10.21 10.75
N THR A 498 -13.88 -9.44 10.07
CA THR A 498 -13.21 -8.26 10.69
C THR A 498 -14.21 -7.15 11.04
N ARG A 499 -15.34 -7.10 10.33
CA ARG A 499 -16.51 -6.29 10.64
C ARG A 499 -17.78 -6.96 10.13
N THR A 500 -18.90 -6.66 10.78
CA THR A 500 -20.25 -7.14 10.41
C THR A 500 -21.25 -6.00 10.22
N ASN A 501 -20.77 -4.77 10.19
CA ASN A 501 -21.53 -3.55 9.93
C ASN A 501 -20.61 -2.48 9.31
N ASP A 502 -21.13 -1.27 9.11
CA ASP A 502 -20.36 -0.13 8.58
C ASP A 502 -19.48 0.56 9.66
N SER A 503 -18.59 -0.21 10.26
CA SER A 503 -17.63 0.27 11.27
C SER A 503 -16.24 0.52 10.66
N LEU A 504 -15.60 1.59 11.14
CA LEU A 504 -14.20 1.87 10.84
C LEU A 504 -13.29 0.96 11.69
N HIS A 505 -12.45 0.17 11.02
CA HIS A 505 -11.36 -0.58 11.65
C HIS A 505 -10.05 -0.28 10.93
N SER A 506 -9.01 0.02 11.70
CA SER A 506 -7.66 0.20 11.19
C SER A 506 -7.12 -1.08 10.58
N LEU A 507 -6.13 -0.94 9.68
CA LEU A 507 -5.47 -2.10 9.06
C LEU A 507 -4.81 -3.02 10.09
N GLU A 508 -4.30 -2.46 11.18
CA GLU A 508 -3.69 -3.23 12.28
C GLU A 508 -4.72 -4.08 13.02
N GLU A 509 -5.88 -3.51 13.36
CA GLU A 509 -6.95 -4.23 14.05
C GLU A 509 -7.47 -5.41 13.23
N ARG A 510 -7.64 -5.23 11.90
CA ARG A 510 -8.08 -6.30 11.00
C ARG A 510 -7.09 -7.47 10.97
N VAL A 511 -5.79 -7.17 10.88
CA VAL A 511 -4.73 -8.20 10.94
C VAL A 511 -4.70 -8.89 12.30
N ARG A 512 -4.88 -8.12 13.39
CA ARG A 512 -4.96 -8.65 14.76
C ARG A 512 -6.12 -9.63 14.91
N VAL A 513 -7.32 -9.31 14.40
CA VAL A 513 -8.48 -10.23 14.42
C VAL A 513 -8.13 -11.59 13.80
N ALA A 514 -7.51 -11.61 12.61
CA ALA A 514 -7.12 -12.86 11.95
C ALA A 514 -6.06 -13.64 12.76
N ASN A 515 -5.08 -12.94 13.33
CA ASN A 515 -4.00 -13.55 14.11
C ASN A 515 -4.48 -14.14 15.44
N ASP A 516 -5.34 -13.43 16.16
CA ASP A 516 -5.87 -13.79 17.48
C ASP A 516 -6.79 -15.00 17.37
N HIS A 517 -7.61 -15.07 16.32
CA HIS A 517 -8.47 -16.22 16.04
C HIS A 517 -7.71 -17.42 15.45
N ARG A 518 -6.40 -17.26 15.18
CA ARG A 518 -5.51 -18.28 14.61
C ARG A 518 -6.09 -18.93 13.35
N VAL A 519 -6.62 -18.12 12.45
CA VAL A 519 -7.29 -18.63 11.25
C VAL A 519 -6.34 -19.41 10.33
N ASP A 520 -6.92 -20.28 9.51
CA ASP A 520 -6.23 -21.09 8.50
C ASP A 520 -6.15 -20.37 7.15
N LEU A 521 -7.00 -19.37 6.93
CA LEU A 521 -7.06 -18.57 5.71
C LEU A 521 -7.60 -17.17 6.03
N LEU A 522 -7.02 -16.14 5.42
CA LEU A 522 -7.54 -14.77 5.42
C LEU A 522 -7.88 -14.35 3.98
N LEU A 523 -9.13 -13.98 3.74
CA LEU A 523 -9.60 -13.41 2.47
C LEU A 523 -10.15 -12.00 2.70
N SER A 524 -9.46 -11.00 2.16
CA SER A 524 -9.94 -9.62 2.11
C SER A 524 -10.69 -9.37 0.80
N ILE A 525 -11.88 -8.78 0.87
CA ILE A 525 -12.80 -8.58 -0.24
C ILE A 525 -12.91 -7.09 -0.53
N HIS A 526 -12.57 -6.71 -1.76
CA HIS A 526 -12.54 -5.35 -2.27
C HIS A 526 -13.18 -5.23 -3.66
N ASN A 527 -13.47 -3.99 -4.05
CA ASN A 527 -13.85 -3.63 -5.41
C ASN A 527 -13.04 -2.42 -5.88
N ASN A 528 -12.45 -2.54 -7.06
CA ASN A 528 -11.36 -1.69 -7.48
C ASN A 528 -11.84 -0.27 -7.85
N GLY A 529 -10.93 0.68 -7.73
CA GLY A 529 -11.07 2.03 -8.27
C GLY A 529 -10.07 2.28 -9.40
N LEU A 530 -10.05 3.51 -9.92
CA LEU A 530 -8.99 3.95 -10.82
C LEU A 530 -8.44 5.31 -10.38
N PRO A 531 -7.13 5.53 -10.52
CA PRO A 531 -6.57 6.87 -10.37
C PRO A 531 -6.88 7.72 -11.61
N ASP A 532 -6.81 9.03 -11.44
CA ASP A 532 -6.78 9.99 -12.52
C ASP A 532 -5.75 9.63 -13.61
N GLY A 533 -6.05 9.98 -14.85
CA GLY A 533 -5.23 9.62 -16.02
C GLY A 533 -5.53 8.22 -16.59
N SER A 534 -6.35 7.42 -15.93
CA SER A 534 -6.79 6.09 -16.39
C SER A 534 -8.10 6.15 -17.19
N ASP A 535 -8.41 5.08 -17.91
CA ASP A 535 -9.64 4.94 -18.71
C ASP A 535 -10.47 3.76 -18.19
N PRO A 536 -11.64 4.01 -17.55
CA PRO A 536 -12.51 2.96 -17.02
C PRO A 536 -12.99 1.93 -18.05
N TRP A 537 -12.99 2.26 -19.33
CA TRP A 537 -13.38 1.35 -20.41
C TRP A 537 -12.24 0.47 -20.92
N LYS A 538 -11.01 0.71 -20.47
CA LYS A 538 -9.82 -0.06 -20.87
C LYS A 538 -9.15 -0.81 -19.73
N THR A 539 -9.26 -0.28 -18.51
CA THR A 539 -8.69 -0.89 -17.31
C THR A 539 -9.83 -1.26 -16.38
N HIS A 540 -10.30 -2.50 -16.48
CA HIS A 540 -11.34 -3.06 -15.63
C HIS A 540 -11.19 -4.59 -15.55
N GLY A 541 -11.92 -5.24 -14.64
CA GLY A 541 -11.86 -6.69 -14.45
C GLY A 541 -11.58 -7.14 -13.01
N THR A 542 -11.29 -8.43 -12.85
CA THR A 542 -11.03 -9.05 -11.54
C THR A 542 -9.56 -9.37 -11.34
N SER A 543 -9.07 -9.25 -10.10
CA SER A 543 -7.69 -9.61 -9.72
C SER A 543 -7.62 -10.14 -8.29
N THR A 544 -6.54 -10.85 -7.99
CA THR A 544 -6.18 -11.22 -6.62
C THR A 544 -4.76 -10.78 -6.30
N TYR A 545 -4.49 -10.52 -5.02
CA TYR A 545 -3.21 -10.05 -4.54
C TYR A 545 -2.67 -10.93 -3.41
N TRP A 546 -1.40 -11.26 -3.51
CA TRP A 546 -0.62 -12.00 -2.52
C TRP A 546 0.65 -11.24 -2.17
N TYR A 547 1.22 -11.52 -1.00
CA TYR A 547 2.53 -10.99 -0.58
C TYR A 547 3.52 -12.12 -0.34
N HIS A 548 3.17 -13.07 0.53
CA HIS A 548 4.00 -14.24 0.81
C HIS A 548 3.80 -15.34 -0.25
N PRO A 549 4.88 -16.03 -0.67
CA PRO A 549 4.80 -17.15 -1.61
C PRO A 549 3.75 -18.21 -1.25
N GLN A 550 3.54 -18.49 0.04
CA GLN A 550 2.52 -19.43 0.51
C GLN A 550 1.09 -19.12 0.02
N SER A 551 0.79 -17.86 -0.31
CA SER A 551 -0.54 -17.43 -0.76
C SER A 551 -0.73 -17.49 -2.28
N ILE A 552 0.33 -17.78 -3.08
CA ILE A 552 0.28 -17.71 -4.55
C ILE A 552 -0.79 -18.65 -5.12
N GLU A 553 -0.85 -19.88 -4.61
CA GLU A 553 -1.77 -20.89 -5.12
C GLU A 553 -3.23 -20.53 -4.80
N LEU A 554 -3.51 -20.11 -3.56
CA LEU A 554 -4.83 -19.61 -3.17
C LEU A 554 -5.25 -18.42 -4.04
N ALA A 555 -4.34 -17.46 -4.26
CA ALA A 555 -4.63 -16.29 -5.09
C ALA A 555 -4.98 -16.68 -6.54
N ARG A 556 -4.27 -17.65 -7.11
CA ARG A 556 -4.59 -18.19 -8.45
C ARG A 556 -5.93 -18.89 -8.47
N CYS A 557 -6.21 -19.76 -7.48
CA CYS A 557 -7.48 -20.48 -7.38
C CYS A 557 -8.68 -19.53 -7.32
N LEU A 558 -8.61 -18.52 -6.46
CA LEU A 558 -9.63 -17.46 -6.34
C LEU A 558 -9.80 -16.69 -7.66
N ARG A 559 -8.69 -16.28 -8.28
CA ARG A 559 -8.71 -15.55 -9.55
C ARG A 559 -9.36 -16.38 -10.66
N ASP A 560 -8.95 -17.64 -10.81
CA ASP A 560 -9.45 -18.51 -11.87
C ASP A 560 -10.98 -18.69 -11.72
N SER A 561 -11.46 -18.98 -10.51
CA SER A 561 -12.90 -19.11 -10.22
C SER A 561 -13.68 -17.82 -10.49
N MET A 562 -13.16 -16.65 -10.08
CA MET A 562 -13.80 -15.36 -10.35
C MET A 562 -13.86 -15.06 -11.85
N VAL A 563 -12.78 -15.29 -12.60
CA VAL A 563 -12.75 -15.06 -14.05
C VAL A 563 -13.78 -15.93 -14.76
N ASP A 564 -13.78 -17.23 -14.47
CA ASP A 564 -14.68 -18.21 -15.10
C ASP A 564 -16.14 -17.92 -14.78
N THR A 565 -16.42 -17.52 -13.54
CA THR A 565 -17.79 -17.33 -13.06
C THR A 565 -18.36 -15.95 -13.39
N LEU A 566 -17.58 -14.88 -13.22
CA LEU A 566 -18.07 -13.50 -13.34
C LEU A 566 -18.05 -12.99 -14.79
N GLY A 567 -17.16 -13.55 -15.62
CA GLY A 567 -16.96 -13.11 -17.00
C GLY A 567 -16.33 -11.72 -17.13
N PHE A 568 -15.73 -11.22 -16.05
CA PHE A 568 -14.94 -10.00 -16.05
C PHE A 568 -13.54 -10.26 -16.64
N PRO A 569 -12.87 -9.26 -17.23
CA PRO A 569 -11.51 -9.43 -17.71
C PRO A 569 -10.56 -9.94 -16.63
N ASP A 570 -9.66 -10.84 -17.02
CA ASP A 570 -8.60 -11.36 -16.13
C ASP A 570 -7.45 -10.35 -16.00
N LEU A 571 -7.31 -9.76 -14.81
CA LEU A 571 -6.15 -8.94 -14.45
C LEU A 571 -5.06 -9.76 -13.73
N GLY A 572 -5.32 -10.99 -13.32
CA GLY A 572 -4.35 -11.95 -12.82
C GLY A 572 -4.14 -11.92 -11.31
N ALA A 573 -3.43 -12.94 -10.81
CA ALA A 573 -2.97 -13.06 -9.43
C ALA A 573 -1.59 -12.41 -9.27
N ARG A 574 -1.50 -11.30 -8.54
CA ARG A 574 -0.33 -10.41 -8.53
C ARG A 574 0.30 -10.26 -7.14
N TYR A 575 1.61 -10.06 -7.12
CA TYR A 575 2.28 -9.61 -5.91
C TYR A 575 1.89 -8.16 -5.60
N GLN A 576 1.56 -7.85 -4.35
CA GLN A 576 1.43 -6.47 -3.88
C GLN A 576 1.65 -6.36 -2.36
N ASN A 577 2.21 -5.24 -1.94
CA ASN A 577 2.45 -4.89 -0.54
C ASN A 577 1.19 -4.32 0.15
N LEU A 578 0.07 -5.07 0.13
CA LEU A 578 -1.20 -4.71 0.79
C LEU A 578 -1.25 -5.22 2.22
N ALA A 579 -1.84 -4.44 3.13
CA ALA A 579 -1.83 -4.78 4.56
C ALA A 579 -2.51 -6.11 4.90
N LEU A 580 -3.55 -6.47 4.14
CA LEU A 580 -4.30 -7.72 4.36
C LEU A 580 -3.80 -8.88 3.49
N ALA A 581 -2.82 -8.65 2.62
CA ALA A 581 -2.08 -9.73 1.93
C ALA A 581 -0.74 -10.05 2.62
N ARG A 582 -0.22 -9.12 3.44
CA ARG A 582 1.02 -9.21 4.22
C ARG A 582 1.02 -10.19 5.42
N PRO A 583 -0.09 -10.57 6.05
CA PRO A 583 -0.01 -11.47 7.20
C PRO A 583 0.66 -12.79 6.81
N SER A 584 1.68 -13.20 7.57
CA SER A 584 2.43 -14.43 7.32
C SER A 584 1.88 -15.63 8.07
N ALA A 585 1.07 -15.41 9.10
CA ALA A 585 0.58 -16.43 10.02
C ALA A 585 -0.37 -17.45 9.36
N MET A 586 -0.89 -17.15 8.17
CA MET A 586 -1.81 -17.95 7.36
C MET A 586 -1.64 -17.54 5.89
N PRO A 587 -2.11 -18.32 4.90
CA PRO A 587 -2.27 -17.81 3.55
C PRO A 587 -3.30 -16.66 3.58
N ALA A 588 -2.85 -15.49 3.15
CA ALA A 588 -3.62 -14.26 3.10
C ALA A 588 -3.69 -13.73 1.66
N VAL A 589 -4.90 -13.46 1.17
CA VAL A 589 -5.18 -12.97 -0.18
C VAL A 589 -6.18 -11.82 -0.11
N LEU A 590 -5.97 -10.80 -0.94
CA LEU A 590 -6.96 -9.76 -1.20
C LEU A 590 -7.55 -9.97 -2.60
N ALA A 591 -8.87 -10.02 -2.72
CA ALA A 591 -9.60 -10.14 -3.98
C ALA A 591 -10.23 -8.79 -4.36
N GLU A 592 -9.89 -8.30 -5.55
CA GLU A 592 -10.59 -7.21 -6.21
C GLU A 592 -11.60 -7.82 -7.19
N VAL A 593 -12.88 -7.78 -6.82
CA VAL A 593 -13.94 -8.50 -7.56
C VAL A 593 -14.22 -7.84 -8.91
N GLY A 594 -14.41 -6.53 -8.94
CA GLY A 594 -14.61 -5.73 -10.16
C GLY A 594 -14.40 -4.24 -9.90
N PHE A 595 -14.59 -3.37 -10.90
CA PHE A 595 -14.32 -1.93 -10.78
C PHE A 595 -15.57 -1.10 -10.49
N MET A 596 -15.55 -0.33 -9.41
CA MET A 596 -16.61 0.59 -9.00
C MET A 596 -16.90 1.68 -10.06
N VAL A 597 -15.84 2.12 -10.75
CA VAL A 597 -15.90 3.23 -11.72
C VAL A 597 -16.22 2.79 -13.15
N ASN A 598 -16.27 1.48 -13.42
CA ASN A 598 -16.70 0.95 -14.70
C ASN A 598 -18.23 0.76 -14.68
N PRO A 599 -19.01 1.43 -15.55
CA PRO A 599 -20.47 1.36 -15.50
C PRO A 599 -21.05 -0.05 -15.67
N ASP A 600 -20.47 -0.87 -16.55
CA ASP A 600 -20.98 -2.21 -16.86
C ASP A 600 -20.69 -3.20 -15.71
N GLU A 601 -19.52 -3.10 -15.08
CA GLU A 601 -19.18 -3.91 -13.91
C GLU A 601 -19.94 -3.43 -12.68
N PHE A 602 -20.01 -2.13 -12.43
CA PHE A 602 -20.75 -1.56 -11.30
C PHE A 602 -22.23 -1.95 -11.32
N ALA A 603 -22.88 -1.92 -12.49
CA ALA A 603 -24.26 -2.39 -12.68
C ALA A 603 -24.47 -3.84 -12.21
N LYS A 604 -23.48 -4.70 -12.41
CA LYS A 604 -23.49 -6.09 -11.94
C LYS A 604 -23.15 -6.19 -10.46
N LEU A 605 -22.15 -5.43 -9.99
CA LEU A 605 -21.73 -5.47 -8.58
C LEU A 605 -22.84 -5.06 -7.61
N ILE A 606 -23.76 -4.18 -8.03
CA ILE A 606 -24.92 -3.77 -7.20
C ILE A 606 -26.13 -4.73 -7.32
N ASP A 607 -26.11 -5.68 -8.27
CA ASP A 607 -27.18 -6.65 -8.43
C ASP A 607 -27.07 -7.77 -7.37
N PRO A 608 -28.07 -7.94 -6.49
CA PRO A 608 -28.06 -8.99 -5.47
C PRO A 608 -27.83 -10.40 -6.01
N ALA A 609 -28.34 -10.72 -7.20
CA ALA A 609 -28.15 -12.05 -7.81
C ALA A 609 -26.69 -12.26 -8.25
N PHE A 610 -26.05 -11.20 -8.75
CA PHE A 610 -24.63 -11.25 -9.11
C PHE A 610 -23.72 -11.26 -7.88
N GLN A 611 -24.09 -10.59 -6.79
CA GLN A 611 -23.40 -10.69 -5.50
C GLN A 611 -23.41 -12.12 -4.94
N GLU A 612 -24.54 -12.82 -5.08
CA GLU A 612 -24.62 -14.24 -4.72
C GLU A 612 -23.69 -15.09 -5.60
N LYS A 613 -23.66 -14.79 -6.90
CA LYS A 613 -22.74 -15.44 -7.85
C LYS A 613 -21.26 -15.23 -7.48
N ILE A 614 -20.89 -14.03 -7.00
CA ILE A 614 -19.55 -13.73 -6.48
C ILE A 614 -19.25 -14.58 -5.24
N ALA A 615 -20.20 -14.64 -4.30
CA ALA A 615 -20.04 -15.43 -3.08
C ALA A 615 -19.82 -16.93 -3.39
N HIS A 616 -20.58 -17.50 -4.32
CA HIS A 616 -20.35 -18.87 -4.79
C HIS A 616 -18.97 -19.05 -5.43
N ALA A 617 -18.54 -18.16 -6.33
CA ALA A 617 -17.23 -18.25 -6.97
C ALA A 617 -16.07 -18.28 -5.93
N LEU A 618 -16.17 -17.44 -4.89
CA LEU A 618 -15.18 -17.39 -3.82
C LEU A 618 -15.23 -18.64 -2.93
N CYS A 619 -16.44 -19.12 -2.58
CA CYS A 619 -16.62 -20.34 -1.79
C CYS A 619 -16.04 -21.57 -2.53
N ASP A 620 -16.39 -21.75 -3.80
CA ASP A 620 -15.94 -22.87 -4.62
C ASP A 620 -14.42 -22.88 -4.79
N ALA A 621 -13.81 -21.71 -4.93
CA ALA A 621 -12.36 -21.57 -4.99
C ALA A 621 -11.66 -21.98 -3.68
N ILE A 622 -12.24 -21.62 -2.53
CA ILE A 622 -11.72 -21.98 -1.21
C ILE A 622 -11.85 -23.50 -1.02
N VAL A 623 -13.02 -24.07 -1.31
CA VAL A 623 -13.24 -25.53 -1.30
C VAL A 623 -12.20 -26.23 -2.18
N LYS A 624 -12.06 -25.78 -3.43
CA LYS A 624 -11.07 -26.34 -4.35
C LYS A 624 -9.65 -26.26 -3.78
N TYR A 625 -9.22 -25.11 -3.27
CA TYR A 625 -7.86 -24.92 -2.74
C TYR A 625 -7.47 -25.94 -1.66
N PHE A 626 -8.40 -26.28 -0.76
CA PHE A 626 -8.15 -27.27 0.30
C PHE A 626 -8.25 -28.74 -0.17
N HIS A 627 -8.75 -29.02 -1.38
CA HIS A 627 -8.92 -30.40 -1.91
C HIS A 627 -8.04 -30.72 -3.13
N THR A 628 -7.60 -29.72 -3.89
CA THR A 628 -6.54 -29.92 -4.89
C THR A 628 -5.21 -29.84 -4.16
N GLY A 629 -4.41 -30.91 -4.15
CA GLY A 629 -3.11 -30.95 -3.47
C GLY A 629 -2.81 -32.21 -2.64
N GLU A 630 -3.65 -33.24 -2.67
CA GLU A 630 -3.22 -34.61 -2.32
C GLU A 630 -2.38 -35.23 -3.44
#